data_AF-W1XPD2-F1
#
_entry.id   AF-W1XPD2-F1
#
_cell.length_a   1.000
_cell.length_b   1.000
_cell.length_c   1.000
_cell.angle_alpha   90.00
_cell.angle_beta   90.00
_cell.angle_gamma   90.00
#
_symmetry.space_group_name_H-M   'P 1'
#
loop_
_entity.id
_entity.type
_entity.pdbx_description
1 polymer ?
#
loop_
_entity_poly.entity_id
_entity_poly.type
_entity_poly.pdbx_seq_one_letter_code
_entity_poly.pdbx_strand_id
1 'polypeptide(L)' 'QQFTPTTLVDMPTLLKDLEQARELGYTVDKEEHVVGLNCIASAIYDDVGSVVAAISISGPSSRLTEDRFVSQGELVRDT' A
#
# COMPACT_ATOMS: atom_id res chain seq x y z
N GLN A 1 11.00 5.64 -12.08
CA GLN A 1 10.72 7.08 -12.22
C GLN A 1 10.48 7.62 -10.82
N GLN A 2 10.96 8.82 -10.49
CA GLN A 2 10.72 9.43 -9.18
C GLN A 2 9.64 10.50 -9.31
N PHE A 3 8.53 10.39 -8.57
CA PHE A 3 7.42 11.34 -8.61
C PHE A 3 7.49 12.32 -7.44
N THR A 4 7.89 11.84 -6.27
CA THR A 4 8.06 12.59 -5.03
C THR A 4 9.38 12.21 -4.35
N PRO A 5 9.80 12.94 -3.29
CA PRO A 5 10.99 12.56 -2.52
C PRO A 5 10.90 11.18 -1.85
N THR A 6 9.71 10.63 -1.64
CA THR A 6 9.50 9.33 -0.97
C THR A 6 9.28 8.18 -1.94
N THR A 7 9.12 8.42 -3.26
CA THR A 7 8.98 7.34 -4.25
C THR A 7 10.13 6.36 -4.13
N LEU A 8 9.82 5.07 -3.97
CA LEU A 8 10.83 4.01 -4.07
C LEU A 8 11.38 3.94 -5.50
N VAL A 9 12.69 4.14 -5.66
CA VAL A 9 13.37 4.22 -6.98
C VAL A 9 14.36 3.08 -7.23
N ASP A 10 14.72 2.32 -6.20
CA ASP A 10 15.64 1.19 -6.33
C ASP A 10 14.93 -0.16 -6.19
N MET A 11 15.36 -1.11 -7.01
CA MET A 11 14.76 -2.45 -7.07
C MET A 11 14.85 -3.22 -5.74
N PRO A 12 15.97 -3.23 -5.00
CA PRO A 12 16.05 -3.94 -3.73
C PRO A 12 15.04 -3.45 -2.70
N THR A 13 14.86 -2.13 -2.56
CA THR A 13 13.91 -1.56 -1.61
C THR A 13 12.47 -1.86 -2.02
N LEU A 14 12.15 -1.75 -3.32
CA LEU A 14 10.83 -2.12 -3.83
C LEU A 14 10.50 -3.60 -3.58
N LEU A 15 11.46 -4.51 -3.82
CA LEU A 15 11.25 -5.94 -3.56
C LEU A 15 11.02 -6.24 -2.07
N LYS A 16 11.72 -5.52 -1.19
CA LYS A 16 11.52 -5.63 0.26
C LYS A 16 10.15 -5.13 0.69
N ASP A 17 9.68 -4.01 0.12
CA ASP A 17 8.34 -3.49 0.39
C ASP A 17 7.26 -4.49 -0.06
N LEU A 18 7.43 -5.08 -1.24
CA LEU A 18 6.53 -6.13 -1.74
C LEU A 18 6.54 -7.40 -0.87
N GLU A 19 7.68 -7.79 -0.32
CA GLU A 19 7.78 -8.91 0.62
C GLU A 19 7.01 -8.61 1.91
N GLN A 20 7.22 -7.42 2.48
CA GLN A 20 6.45 -6.96 3.65
C GLN A 20 4.95 -6.89 3.35
N ALA A 21 4.56 -6.43 2.17
CA ALA A 21 3.15 -6.40 1.76
C ALA A 21 2.53 -7.80 1.68
N ARG A 22 3.29 -8.81 1.25
CA ARG A 22 2.85 -10.22 1.25
C ARG A 22 2.69 -10.77 2.66
N GLU A 23 3.59 -10.42 3.58
CA GLU A 23 3.50 -10.85 4.99
C GLU A 23 2.33 -10.21 5.72
N LEU A 24 2.08 -8.91 5.50
CA LEU A 24 1.01 -8.17 6.17
C LEU A 24 -0.37 -8.37 5.52
N GLY A 25 -0.40 -8.68 4.23
CA GLY A 25 -1.61 -8.76 3.41
C GLY A 25 -2.11 -7.40 2.91
N TYR A 26 -1.32 -6.33 3.06
CA TYR A 26 -1.60 -4.99 2.51
C TYR A 26 -0.29 -4.20 2.32
N THR A 27 -0.31 -3.17 1.48
CA THR A 27 0.79 -2.22 1.26
C THR A 27 0.35 -0.79 1.60
N VAL A 28 1.32 0.09 1.87
CA VAL A 28 1.10 1.51 2.18
C VAL A 28 1.95 2.37 1.26
N ASP A 29 1.30 3.19 0.43
CA ASP A 29 1.92 4.31 -0.28
C ASP A 29 1.96 5.51 0.68
N LYS A 30 3.18 5.93 1.05
CA LYS A 30 3.43 7.11 1.89
C LYS A 30 3.92 8.29 1.05
N GLU A 31 2.97 8.99 0.45
CA GLU A 31 3.24 10.15 -0.40
C GLU A 31 4.18 9.84 -1.58
N GLU A 32 4.27 8.59 -2.02
CA GLU A 32 5.20 8.14 -3.07
C GLU A 32 4.77 8.60 -4.46
N HIS A 33 3.47 8.65 -4.71
CA HIS A 33 2.94 9.11 -5.99
C HIS A 33 2.62 10.61 -5.98
N VAL A 34 2.05 11.11 -4.88
CA VAL A 34 1.66 12.52 -4.73
C VAL A 34 1.95 12.98 -3.30
N VAL A 35 2.65 14.11 -3.16
CA VAL A 35 2.89 14.75 -1.86
C VAL A 35 1.56 15.11 -1.20
N GLY A 36 1.40 14.73 0.06
CA GLY A 36 0.17 14.90 0.83
C GLY A 36 -0.90 13.83 0.62
N LEU A 37 -0.61 12.73 -0.09
CA LEU A 37 -1.54 11.62 -0.32
C LEU A 37 -0.96 10.33 0.27
N ASN A 38 -1.72 9.68 1.16
CA ASN A 38 -1.44 8.31 1.57
C ASN A 38 -2.46 7.36 0.94
N CYS A 39 -2.01 6.16 0.61
CA CYS A 39 -2.88 5.07 0.19
C CYS A 39 -2.56 3.79 0.95
N ILE A 40 -3.57 2.99 1.25
CA ILE A 40 -3.40 1.61 1.77
C ILE A 40 -4.19 0.69 0.86
N ALA A 41 -3.56 -0.39 0.40
CA ALA A 41 -4.16 -1.29 -0.59
C ALA A 41 -3.91 -2.76 -0.27
N SER A 42 -4.83 -3.62 -0.68
CA SER A 42 -4.66 -5.08 -0.66
C SER A 42 -4.98 -5.68 -2.02
N ALA A 43 -4.36 -6.82 -2.30
CA ALA A 43 -4.62 -7.63 -3.47
C ALA A 43 -5.84 -8.54 -3.23
N ILE A 44 -6.70 -8.67 -4.22
CA ILE A 44 -7.85 -9.59 -4.22
C ILE A 44 -7.44 -10.83 -5.00
N TYR A 45 -7.62 -11.99 -4.38
CA TYR A 45 -7.24 -13.28 -4.92
C TYR A 45 -8.46 -14.07 -5.39
N ASP A 46 -8.29 -14.87 -6.45
CA ASP A 46 -9.27 -15.89 -6.81
C ASP A 46 -9.13 -17.17 -5.95
N ASP A 47 -9.94 -18.19 -6.23
CA ASP A 47 -9.96 -19.46 -5.52
C ASP A 47 -8.69 -20.30 -5.68
N VAL A 48 -7.86 -20.00 -6.68
CA VAL A 48 -6.57 -20.66 -6.91
C VAL A 48 -5.38 -19.82 -6.40
N GLY A 49 -5.64 -18.68 -5.75
CA GLY A 49 -4.63 -17.81 -5.15
C GLY A 49 -3.92 -16.88 -6.14
N SER A 50 -4.49 -16.67 -7.32
CA SER A 50 -3.98 -15.68 -8.29
C SER A 50 -4.53 -14.29 -7.97
N VAL A 51 -3.69 -13.26 -8.09
CA VAL A 51 -4.14 -11.86 -7.94
C VAL A 51 -4.99 -11.46 -9.14
N VAL A 52 -6.27 -11.16 -8.91
CA VAL A 52 -7.24 -10.79 -9.95
C VAL A 52 -7.68 -9.33 -9.89
N ALA A 53 -7.54 -8.69 -8.73
CA ALA A 53 -7.85 -7.27 -8.54
C ALA A 53 -7.09 -6.71 -7.33
N ALA A 54 -7.36 -5.44 -7.00
CA ALA A 54 -6.90 -4.80 -5.78
C ALA A 54 -7.97 -3.80 -5.30
N ILE A 55 -8.01 -3.57 -3.99
CA ILE A 55 -8.82 -2.52 -3.36
C ILE A 55 -7.92 -1.58 -2.58
N SER A 56 -8.23 -0.28 -2.60
CA SER A 56 -7.46 0.73 -1.87
C SER A 56 -8.33 1.76 -1.16
N ILE A 57 -7.79 2.26 -0.05
CA ILE A 57 -8.26 3.46 0.64
C ILE A 57 -7.21 4.54 0.38
N SER A 58 -7.62 5.61 -0.28
CA SER A 58 -6.76 6.78 -0.56
C SER A 58 -7.31 8.02 0.12
N GLY A 59 -6.43 8.83 0.70
CA GLY A 59 -6.84 10.09 1.32
C GLY A 59 -5.69 11.01 1.68
N PRO A 60 -5.98 12.28 2.01
CA PRO A 60 -4.96 13.22 2.43
C PRO A 60 -4.14 12.67 3.59
N SER A 61 -2.82 12.83 3.55
CA SER A 61 -1.92 12.34 4.62
C SER A 61 -2.22 12.98 5.99
N SER A 62 -2.88 14.14 5.99
CA SER A 62 -3.42 14.80 7.18
C SER A 62 -4.62 14.10 7.83
N ARG A 63 -5.31 13.19 7.12
CA ARG A 63 -6.46 12.42 7.63
C ARG A 63 -6.21 10.93 7.69
N LEU A 64 -5.37 10.42 6.78
CA LEU A 64 -4.92 9.04 6.76
C LEU A 64 -3.49 9.01 7.29
N THR A 65 -3.38 9.25 8.59
CA THR A 65 -2.13 9.38 9.35
C THR A 65 -1.51 8.01 9.66
N GLU A 66 -0.26 7.97 10.11
CA GLU A 66 0.45 6.69 10.30
C GLU A 66 -0.17 5.78 11.38
N ASP A 67 -0.75 6.37 12.44
CA ASP A 67 -1.46 5.64 13.50
C ASP A 67 -2.69 4.89 12.98
N ARG A 68 -3.16 5.25 11.79
CA ARG A 68 -4.32 4.67 11.13
C ARG A 68 -3.98 3.51 10.20
N PHE A 69 -2.72 3.39 9.76
CA PHE A 69 -2.31 2.43 8.73
C PHE A 69 -2.63 0.98 9.08
N VAL A 70 -2.42 0.57 10.33
CA VAL A 70 -2.72 -0.80 10.76
C VAL A 70 -4.22 -1.08 10.62
N SER A 71 -5.07 -0.27 11.24
CA SER A 71 -6.52 -0.48 11.20
C SER A 71 -7.12 -0.38 9.79
N GLN A 72 -6.55 0.45 8.91
CA GLN A 72 -7.00 0.58 7.52
C GLN A 72 -6.46 -0.54 6.64
N GLY A 73 -5.25 -1.03 6.93
CA GLY A 73 -4.65 -2.20 6.29
C GLY A 73 -5.44 -3.47 6.56
N GLU A 74 -5.83 -3.70 7.81
CA GLU A 74 -6.70 -4.82 8.19
C GLU A 74 -8.05 -4.73 7.46
N LEU A 75 -8.65 -3.54 7.37
CA LEU A 75 -9.92 -3.36 6.69
C LEU A 75 -9.85 -3.72 5.19
N VAL A 76 -8.82 -3.26 4.47
CA VAL A 76 -8.68 -3.60 3.04
C VAL A 76 -8.27 -5.05 2.79
N ARG A 77 -7.55 -5.67 3.74
CA ARG A 77 -7.16 -7.08 3.66
C ARG A 77 -8.35 -8.03 3.83
N ASP A 78 -9.28 -7.66 4.71
CA ASP A 78 -10.40 -8.51 5.10
C ASP A 78 -11.65 -8.30 4.20
N THR A 79 -11.52 -7.52 3.11
CA THR A 79 -12.58 -7.29 2.11
C THR A 79 -12.59 -8.38 1.04
#